data_AF-A0A5P3MRX5-F1
#
_entry.id   AF-A0A5P3MRX5-F1
#
_cell.length_a   1.000
_cell.length_b   1.000
_cell.length_c   1.000
_cell.angle_alpha   90.00
_cell.angle_beta   90.00
_cell.angle_gamma   90.00
#
_symmetry.space_group_name_H-M   'P 1'
#
loop_
_entity.id
_entity.type
_entity.pdbx_description
1 polymer ?
#
loop_
_entity_poly.entity_id
_entity_poly.type
_entity_poly.pdbx_seq_one_letter_code
_entity_poly.pdbx_strand_id
1 'polypeptide(L)' 'MNTEIQEQVGDLLLWSEPEAKKLMEEIALEHGVAVDAIAELVAWEREQQEKIRRRGMTDMFDDVFGNSKYWK' A
#
# COMPACT_ATOMS: atom_id res chain seq x y z
N MET A 1 -14.74 -6.14 5.34
CA MET A 1 -13.53 -5.29 5.44
C MET A 1 -13.58 -4.27 6.59
N ASN A 2 -12.46 -4.10 7.32
CA ASN A 2 -12.28 -3.08 8.37
C ASN A 2 -12.00 -1.68 7.76
N THR A 3 -12.32 -0.62 8.50
CA THR A 3 -12.14 0.79 8.12
C THR A 3 -10.69 1.12 7.73
N GLU A 4 -9.70 0.62 8.48
CA GLU A 4 -8.28 0.87 8.19
C GLU A 4 -7.85 0.31 6.83
N ILE A 5 -8.36 -0.87 6.45
CA ILE A 5 -8.06 -1.48 5.15
C ILE A 5 -8.77 -0.70 4.04
N GLN A 6 -10.01 -0.26 4.28
CA GLN A 6 -10.75 0.58 3.33
C GLN A 6 -10.03 1.91 3.04
N GLU A 7 -9.39 2.53 4.03
CA GLU A 7 -8.56 3.72 3.85
C GLU A 7 -7.31 3.43 3.00
N GLN A 8 -6.75 2.22 3.09
CA GLN A 8 -5.56 1.80 2.36
C GLN A 8 -5.82 1.35 0.93
N VAL A 9 -7.01 0.84 0.59
CA VAL A 9 -7.31 0.31 -0.75
C VAL A 9 -8.44 1.05 -1.47
N GLY A 10 -9.19 1.89 -0.77
CA GLY A 10 -10.41 2.50 -1.30
C GLY A 10 -10.20 3.47 -2.46
N ASP A 11 -9.00 4.02 -2.63
CA ASP A 11 -8.59 4.85 -3.77
C ASP A 11 -8.15 4.04 -5.00
N LEU A 12 -7.90 2.74 -4.85
CA LEU A 12 -7.50 1.89 -5.96
C LEU A 12 -8.69 1.58 -6.86
N LEU A 13 -8.47 1.60 -8.17
CA LEU A 13 -9.50 1.36 -9.19
C LEU A 13 -10.29 0.06 -8.98
N LEU A 14 -9.63 -1.00 -8.48
CA LEU A 14 -10.29 -2.27 -8.16
C LEU A 14 -11.37 -2.16 -7.06
N TRP A 15 -11.29 -1.15 -6.19
CA TRP A 15 -12.27 -0.89 -5.12
C TRP A 15 -13.10 0.39 -5.35
N SER A 16 -12.54 1.40 -6.02
CA SER A 16 -13.19 2.70 -6.25
C SER A 16 -14.15 2.69 -7.43
N GLU A 17 -13.89 1.87 -8.46
CA GLU A 17 -14.75 1.77 -9.65
C GLU A 17 -15.76 0.63 -9.49
N PRO A 18 -17.08 0.91 -9.54
CA PRO A 18 -18.11 -0.11 -9.28
C PRO A 18 -18.04 -1.33 -10.20
N GLU A 19 -17.77 -1.12 -11.49
CA GLU A 19 -17.69 -2.22 -12.48
C GLU A 19 -16.45 -3.09 -12.25
N ALA A 20 -15.30 -2.48 -11.94
CA ALA A 20 -14.07 -3.22 -11.64
C ALA A 20 -14.21 -4.02 -10.35
N LYS A 21 -14.82 -3.42 -9.32
CA LYS A 21 -15.10 -4.07 -8.04
C LYS A 21 -16.02 -5.28 -8.23
N LYS A 22 -17.09 -5.12 -8.99
CA LYS A 22 -18.02 -6.20 -9.31
C LYS A 22 -17.32 -7.36 -10.03
N LEU A 23 -16.51 -7.06 -11.04
CA LEU A 23 -15.75 -8.08 -11.78
C LEU A 23 -14.77 -8.83 -10.86
N MET A 24 -14.09 -8.11 -9.97
CA MET A 24 -13.20 -8.72 -8.97
C MET A 24 -13.97 -9.64 -8.02
N GLU A 25 -15.13 -9.22 -7.52
CA GLU A 25 -15.99 -10.03 -6.64
C GLU A 25 -16.48 -11.30 -7.34
N GLU A 26 -16.88 -11.22 -8.60
CA GLU A 26 -17.33 -12.36 -9.41
C GLU A 26 -16.22 -13.40 -9.61
N ILE A 27 -15.03 -12.95 -10.03
CA ILE A 27 -13.86 -13.84 -10.24
C ILE A 27 -13.39 -14.45 -8.93
N ALA A 28 -13.34 -13.66 -7.86
CA ALA A 28 -12.94 -14.14 -6.54
C ALA A 28 -13.90 -15.23 -6.04
N LEU A 29 -15.21 -15.03 -6.21
CA LEU A 29 -16.22 -16.03 -5.88
C LEU A 29 -16.06 -17.31 -6.70
N GLU A 30 -15.85 -17.20 -8.02
CA GLU A 30 -15.65 -18.33 -8.92
C GLU A 30 -14.47 -19.24 -8.47
N HIS A 31 -13.42 -18.63 -7.95
CA HIS A 31 -12.21 -19.33 -7.50
C HIS A 31 -12.14 -19.59 -5.99
N GLY A 32 -13.19 -19.25 -5.23
CA GLY A 32 -13.22 -19.45 -3.77
C GLY A 32 -12.22 -18.57 -3.02
N VAL A 33 -11.87 -17.42 -3.58
CA VAL A 33 -10.98 -16.43 -2.96
C VAL A 33 -11.81 -15.40 -2.22
N ALA A 34 -11.45 -15.10 -0.97
CA ALA A 34 -12.08 -14.03 -0.21
C ALA A 34 -11.54 -12.66 -0.67
N VAL A 35 -12.42 -11.77 -1.15
CA VAL A 35 -12.06 -10.40 -1.56
C VAL A 35 -11.42 -9.62 -0.41
N ASP A 36 -11.90 -9.83 0.82
CA ASP A 36 -11.31 -9.23 2.03
C ASP A 36 -9.84 -9.64 2.22
N ALA A 37 -9.46 -10.88 1.89
CA ALA A 37 -8.06 -11.33 1.97
C ALA A 37 -7.17 -10.63 0.94
N ILE A 38 -7.69 -10.37 -0.28
CA ILE A 38 -6.98 -9.59 -1.29
C ILE A 38 -6.75 -8.16 -0.79
N ALA A 39 -7.77 -7.55 -0.19
CA ALA A 39 -7.67 -6.20 0.34
C ALA A 39 -6.64 -6.10 1.48
N GLU A 40 -6.61 -7.08 2.39
CA GLU A 40 -5.61 -7.15 3.47
C GLU A 40 -4.18 -7.25 2.93
N LEU A 41 -3.95 -8.09 1.93
CA LEU A 41 -2.63 -8.24 1.30
C LEU A 41 -2.17 -6.94 0.63
N VAL A 42 -3.06 -6.29 -0.12
CA VAL A 42 -2.74 -5.04 -0.82
C VAL A 42 -2.48 -3.91 0.18
N ALA A 43 -3.28 -3.81 1.25
CA ALA A 43 -3.05 -2.84 2.32
C ALA A 43 -1.69 -3.06 3.00
N TRP A 44 -1.33 -4.32 3.28
CA TRP A 44 -0.03 -4.67 3.84
C TRP A 44 1.12 -4.29 2.90
N GLU A 45 1.03 -4.59 1.60
CA GLU A 45 2.07 -4.24 0.63
C GLU A 45 2.27 -2.72 0.53
N ARG A 46 1.19 -1.93 0.50
CA ARG A 46 1.27 -0.46 0.53
C ARG A 46 1.99 0.05 1.77
N GLU A 47 1.67 -0.50 2.93
CA GLU A 47 2.34 -0.15 4.19
C GLU A 47 3.85 -0.49 4.15
N GLN A 48 4.23 -1.64 3.58
CA GLN A 48 5.64 -1.99 3.41
C GLN A 48 6.37 -1.05 2.45
N GLN A 49 5.75 -0.67 1.33
CA GLN A 49 6.34 0.29 0.39
C GLN A 49 6.54 1.67 1.03
N GLU A 50 5.61 2.12 1.88
CA GLU A 50 5.82 3.34 2.67
C GLU A 50 6.98 3.21 3.64
N LYS A 51 7.09 2.08 4.37
CA LYS A 51 8.21 1.83 5.28
C LYS A 51 9.55 1.86 4.56
N ILE A 52 9.63 1.26 3.36
CA ILE A 52 10.84 1.29 2.52
C ILE A 52 11.16 2.73 2.08
N ARG A 53 10.17 3.51 1.62
CA ARG A 53 10.36 4.91 1.26
C ARG A 53 10.86 5.76 2.44
N ARG A 54 10.31 5.54 3.64
CA ARG A 54 10.74 6.23 4.86
C ARG A 54 12.20 5.88 5.22
N ARG A 55 12.60 4.61 5.08
CA ARG A 55 14.01 4.20 5.28
C ARG A 55 14.96 4.92 4.32
N GLY A 56 14.63 4.97 3.02
CA GLY A 56 15.46 5.69 2.06
C GLY A 56 15.59 7.19 2.34
N MET A 57 14.57 7.80 2.97
CA MET A 57 14.63 9.18 3.45
C MET A 57 15.56 9.32 4.66
N THR A 58 15.53 8.38 5.61
CA THR A 58 16.50 8.33 6.72
C THR A 58 17.93 8.21 6.20
N ASP A 59 18.19 7.31 5.25
CA ASP A 59 19.51 7.12 4.65
C ASP A 59 20.00 8.42 3.99
N MET A 60 19.12 9.13 3.27
CA MET A 60 19.42 10.44 2.69
C MET A 60 19.76 11.49 3.75
N PHE A 61 19.03 11.52 4.86
CA PHE A 61 19.33 12.43 5.97
C PHE A 61 20.68 12.12 6.60
N ASP A 62 20.99 10.84 6.83
CA ASP A 62 22.26 10.42 7.40
C ASP A 62 23.44 10.80 6.48
N ASP A 63 23.29 10.64 5.16
CA ASP A 63 24.28 11.09 4.18
C ASP A 63 24.49 12.61 4.21
N VAL A 64 23.41 13.39 4.33
CA VAL A 64 23.47 14.86 4.43
C VAL A 64 24.14 15.30 5.73
N PHE A 65 23.79 14.69 6.86
CA PHE A 65 24.35 15.02 8.17
C PHE A 65 25.81 14.55 8.33
N GLY A 66 26.17 13.41 7.73
CA GLY A 66 27.54 12.88 7.73
C GLY A 66 28.51 13.67 6.83
N ASN A 67 28.00 14.56 5.97
CA ASN A 67 28.83 15.35 5.07
C ASN A 67 29.47 16.56 5.78
N SER A 68 30.71 16.36 6.25
CA SER A 68 31.55 17.38 6.90
C SER A 68 31.88 18.61 6.02
N LYS A 69 31.56 18.61 4.72
CA LYS A 69 31.69 19.81 3.89
C LYS A 69 30.55 20.80 4.11
N TYR A 70 29.38 20.31 4.49
CA TYR A 70 28.21 21.15 4.77
C TYR A 70 28.23 21.73 6.19
N TRP A 71 28.86 21.02 7.12
CA TRP A 71 28.90 21.37 8.53
C TRP A 71 30.35 21.66 8.94
N LYS A 72 30.67 22.93 9.20
CA LYS A 72 31.97 23.39 9.73
C LYS A 72 31.96 23.42 11.25
#